data_AF-A0A927WLC5-F1
#
_entry.id   AF-A0A927WLC5-F1
#
_cell.length_a   1.000
_cell.length_b   1.000
_cell.length_c   1.000
_cell.angle_alpha   90.00
_cell.angle_beta   90.00
_cell.angle_gamma   90.00
#
_symmetry.space_group_name_H-M   'P 1'
#
loop_
_entity.id
_entity.type
_entity.pdbx_description
1 polymer ?
#
loop_
_entity_poly.entity_id
_entity_poly.type
_entity_poly.pdbx_seq_one_letter_code
_entity_poly.pdbx_strand_id
1 'polypeptide(L)'
;MRRTAFNAWLHFHCHAGHGHTTTFAVFYDILSNPAVPLDDIVARQYTLGGTNLFIPSKKDNWKGKEIRKRAEQIRKFYAYVQANRSNQYAQTFSAWVKTQR
;
A
#
# COMPACT_ATOMS: atom_id res chain seq x y z
N MET A 1 7.16 -5.23 -9.23
CA MET A 1 8.46 -5.22 -8.52
C MET A 1 8.89 -6.67 -8.25
N ARG A 2 9.65 -7.29 -9.15
CA ARG A 2 10.24 -8.63 -8.93
C ARG A 2 11.76 -8.65 -9.12
N ARG A 3 12.36 -7.53 -9.54
CA ARG A 3 13.79 -7.39 -9.77
C ARG A 3 14.25 -6.10 -9.09
N THR A 4 14.57 -6.21 -7.81
CA THR A 4 15.37 -5.22 -7.08
C THR A 4 16.65 -5.94 -6.71
N ALA A 5 17.81 -5.31 -6.97
CA ALA A 5 19.08 -5.88 -6.53
C ALA A 5 19.08 -6.06 -5.00
N PHE A 6 19.88 -7.01 -4.51
CA PHE A 6 20.16 -7.11 -3.09
C PHE A 6 20.76 -5.77 -2.61
N ASN A 7 20.23 -5.19 -1.53
CA ASN A 7 20.56 -3.86 -1.00
C ASN A 7 20.15 -2.64 -1.86
N ALA A 8 19.17 -2.77 -2.76
CA ALA A 8 18.63 -1.61 -3.46
C ALA A 8 17.93 -0.64 -2.49
N TRP A 9 18.24 0.65 -2.58
CA TRP A 9 17.54 1.73 -1.87
C TRP A 9 16.46 2.34 -2.77
N LEU A 10 15.21 2.36 -2.31
CA LEU A 10 14.08 2.95 -3.04
C LEU A 10 13.72 4.32 -2.47
N HIS A 11 14.04 5.39 -3.20
CA HIS A 11 13.59 6.74 -2.89
C HIS A 11 12.32 7.08 -3.69
N PHE A 12 11.17 7.07 -3.01
CA PHE A 12 9.89 7.47 -3.60
C PHE A 12 9.68 8.98 -3.47
N HIS A 13 9.31 9.64 -4.57
CA HIS A 13 8.88 11.04 -4.56
C HIS A 13 7.66 11.25 -5.47
N CYS A 14 6.92 12.31 -5.19
CA CYS A 14 5.82 12.81 -6.00
C CYS A 14 5.86 14.34 -5.91
N HIS A 15 4.87 15.05 -6.41
CA HIS A 15 4.87 16.52 -6.39
C HIS A 15 4.97 17.10 -4.95
N ALA A 16 4.14 16.59 -4.03
CA ALA A 16 4.15 17.06 -2.64
C ALA A 16 4.82 16.09 -1.66
N GLY A 17 5.21 14.87 -2.07
CA GLY A 17 5.76 13.88 -1.13
C GLY A 17 4.74 13.26 -0.15
N HIS A 18 3.45 13.57 -0.27
CA HIS A 18 2.41 13.15 0.70
C HIS A 18 1.65 11.90 0.21
N GLY A 19 0.59 12.08 -0.59
CA GLY A 19 -0.35 11.01 -0.90
C GLY A 19 0.25 9.80 -1.63
N HIS A 20 0.79 9.99 -2.83
CA HIS A 20 1.33 8.88 -3.64
C HIS A 20 2.61 8.31 -3.02
N THR A 21 3.51 9.17 -2.54
CA THR A 21 4.76 8.76 -1.91
C THR A 21 4.52 7.81 -0.75
N THR A 22 3.68 8.19 0.22
CA THR A 22 3.37 7.32 1.36
C THR A 22 2.62 6.05 0.92
N THR A 23 1.79 6.11 -0.13
CA THR A 23 1.10 4.92 -0.66
C THR A 23 2.11 3.90 -1.21
N PHE A 24 3.09 4.33 -2.00
CA PHE A 24 4.11 3.44 -2.54
C PHE A 24 5.05 2.91 -1.45
N ALA A 25 5.39 3.73 -0.44
CA ALA A 25 6.14 3.29 0.72
C ALA A 25 5.39 2.18 1.48
N VAL A 26 4.09 2.37 1.74
CA VAL A 26 3.23 1.35 2.37
C VAL A 26 3.14 0.07 1.52
N PHE A 27 2.99 0.17 0.19
CA PHE A 27 2.97 -1.02 -0.67
C PHE A 27 4.29 -1.80 -0.63
N TYR A 28 5.42 -1.10 -0.66
CA TYR A 28 6.72 -1.73 -0.54
C TYR A 28 6.86 -2.43 0.82
N ASP A 29 6.43 -1.75 1.88
CA ASP A 29 6.53 -2.25 3.23
C ASP A 29 5.67 -3.50 3.48
N ILE A 30 4.46 -3.55 2.90
CA ILE A 30 3.60 -4.75 2.90
C ILE A 30 4.30 -5.94 2.22
N LEU A 31 5.00 -5.72 1.11
CA LEU A 31 5.70 -6.78 0.38
C LEU A 31 6.94 -7.27 1.13
N SER A 32 7.70 -6.35 1.73
CA SER A 32 8.94 -6.66 2.44
C SER A 32 8.70 -7.25 3.83
N ASN A 33 7.62 -6.85 4.50
CA ASN A 33 7.30 -7.25 5.86
C ASN A 33 5.89 -7.86 5.98
N PRO A 34 5.57 -8.94 5.26
CA PRO A 34 4.21 -9.47 5.18
C PRO A 34 3.71 -10.11 6.49
N ALA A 35 4.56 -10.28 7.49
CA ALA A 35 4.15 -10.77 8.82
C ALA A 35 3.64 -9.64 9.73
N VAL A 36 3.91 -8.37 9.38
CA VAL A 36 3.51 -7.22 10.20
C VAL A 36 2.03 -6.87 9.93
N PRO A 37 1.22 -6.62 10.96
CA PRO A 37 -0.16 -6.15 10.79
C PRO A 37 -0.25 -4.88 9.95
N LEU A 38 -1.29 -4.78 9.12
CA LEU A 38 -1.48 -3.64 8.22
C LEU A 38 -1.54 -2.29 8.95
N ASP A 39 -2.22 -2.25 10.09
CA ASP A 39 -2.35 -1.01 10.87
C ASP A 39 -1.01 -0.54 11.41
N ASP A 40 -0.11 -1.46 11.80
CA ASP A 40 1.25 -1.13 12.24
C ASP A 40 2.10 -0.60 11.08
N ILE A 41 1.96 -1.18 9.89
CA ILE A 41 2.62 -0.70 8.66
C ILE A 41 2.20 0.74 8.35
N VAL A 42 0.89 1.02 8.36
CA VAL A 42 0.37 2.36 8.07
C VAL A 42 0.77 3.35 9.16
N ALA A 43 0.71 2.95 10.44
CA ALA A 43 1.11 3.77 11.57
C ALA A 43 2.59 4.16 11.48
N ARG A 44 3.51 3.21 11.23
CA ARG A 44 4.94 3.56 11.16
C ARG A 44 5.29 4.43 9.96
N GLN A 45 4.66 4.21 8.80
CA GLN A 45 4.88 5.05 7.62
C GLN A 45 4.37 6.48 7.84
N TYR A 46 3.33 6.65 8.66
CA TYR A 46 2.89 7.96 9.13
C TYR A 46 3.90 8.59 10.11
N THR A 47 4.38 7.83 11.10
CA THR A 47 5.40 8.31 12.07
C THR A 47 6.71 8.75 11.40
N LEU A 48 7.08 8.13 10.27
CA LEU A 48 8.25 8.48 9.46
C LEU A 48 8.07 9.77 8.62
N GLY A 49 6.98 10.53 8.83
CA GLY A 49 6.70 11.79 8.12
C GLY A 49 5.81 11.62 6.89
N GLY A 50 5.22 10.44 6.69
CA GLY A 50 4.23 10.21 5.65
C GLY A 50 2.86 10.83 5.97
N THR A 51 1.89 10.61 5.08
CA THR A 51 0.48 10.95 5.33
C THR A 51 -0.26 9.79 5.97
N ASN A 52 -1.13 10.05 6.95
CA ASN A 52 -1.99 9.02 7.48
C ASN A 52 -3.04 8.62 6.44
N LEU A 53 -2.86 7.45 5.83
CA LEU A 53 -3.67 6.97 4.71
C LEU A 53 -5.06 6.46 5.14
N PHE A 54 -5.26 6.18 6.43
CA PHE A 54 -6.50 5.57 6.94
C PHE A 54 -7.40 6.54 7.72
N ILE A 55 -6.98 7.79 7.93
CA ILE A 55 -7.87 8.81 8.49
C ILE A 55 -9.04 9.06 7.52
N PRO A 56 -10.30 8.84 7.96
CA PRO A 56 -11.45 9.15 7.14
C PRO A 56 -11.56 10.66 6.93
N SER A 57 -11.90 11.08 5.71
CA SER A 57 -12.25 12.47 5.45
C SER A 57 -13.54 12.83 6.17
N LYS A 58 -13.53 13.91 6.96
CA LYS A 58 -14.73 14.49 7.58
C LYS A 58 -15.72 15.07 6.56
N LYS A 59 -15.31 15.24 5.30
CA LYS A 59 -16.11 15.81 4.22
C LYS A 59 -16.49 14.72 3.21
N ASP A 60 -17.77 14.59 2.89
CA ASP A 60 -18.27 13.74 1.80
C ASP A 60 -18.18 14.48 0.45
N ASN A 61 -16.95 14.76 0.03
CA ASN A 61 -16.67 15.35 -1.27
C ASN A 61 -15.76 14.41 -2.09
N TRP A 62 -15.43 14.82 -3.32
CA TRP A 62 -14.59 14.02 -4.20
C TRP A 62 -13.24 13.63 -3.55
N LYS A 63 -12.62 14.51 -2.77
CA LYS A 63 -11.38 14.20 -2.02
C LYS A 63 -11.60 13.12 -0.97
N GLY A 64 -12.71 13.18 -0.24
CA GLY A 64 -13.07 12.17 0.75
C GLY A 64 -13.39 10.80 0.13
N LYS A 65 -13.97 10.77 -1.07
CA LYS A 65 -14.16 9.54 -1.85
C LYS A 65 -12.82 8.94 -2.29
N GLU A 66 -11.89 9.77 -2.76
CA GLU A 66 -10.55 9.31 -3.15
C GLU A 66 -9.72 8.77 -1.97
N ILE A 67 -9.81 9.38 -0.78
CA ILE A 67 -9.16 8.86 0.44
C ILE A 67 -9.71 7.47 0.81
N ARG A 68 -11.03 7.29 0.80
CA ARG A 68 -11.67 6.00 1.06
C ARG A 68 -11.23 4.94 0.06
N LYS A 69 -11.30 5.26 -1.23
CA LYS A 69 -10.87 4.39 -2.32
C LYS A 69 -9.41 3.96 -2.18
N ARG A 70 -8.52 4.89 -1.81
CA ARG A 70 -7.10 4.57 -1.55
C ARG A 70 -6.94 3.61 -0.37
N ALA A 71 -7.61 3.87 0.75
CA ALA A 71 -7.56 2.99 1.91
C ALA A 71 -8.08 1.58 1.57
N GLU A 72 -9.16 1.47 0.81
CA GLU A 72 -9.68 0.19 0.29
C GLU A 72 -8.67 -0.53 -0.62
N GLN A 73 -8.01 0.20 -1.53
CA GLN A 73 -6.98 -0.38 -2.39
C GLN A 73 -5.79 -0.92 -1.59
N ILE A 74 -5.37 -0.22 -0.52
CA ILE A 74 -4.31 -0.69 0.38
C ILE A 74 -4.72 -1.98 1.09
N ARG A 75 -5.94 -2.03 1.63
CA ARG A 75 -6.47 -3.25 2.26
C ARG A 75 -6.54 -4.42 1.28
N LYS A 76 -7.02 -4.19 0.05
CA LYS A 76 -7.05 -5.21 -1.01
C LYS A 76 -5.64 -5.68 -1.39
N PHE A 77 -4.68 -4.77 -1.46
CA PHE A 77 -3.29 -5.12 -1.75
C PHE A 77 -2.66 -5.95 -0.63
N TYR A 78 -2.93 -5.60 0.64
CA TYR A 78 -2.51 -6.41 1.78
C TYR A 78 -3.08 -7.83 1.72
N ALA A 79 -4.39 -7.96 1.48
CA ALA A 79 -5.04 -9.26 1.31
C ALA A 79 -4.44 -10.08 0.16
N TYR A 80 -4.17 -9.44 -0.98
CA TYR A 80 -3.45 -10.05 -2.10
C TYR A 80 -2.08 -10.58 -1.68
N VAL A 81 -1.29 -9.80 -0.93
CA VAL A 81 0.03 -10.22 -0.48
C VAL A 81 -0.07 -11.41 0.47
N GLN A 82 -1.02 -11.41 1.41
CA GLN A 82 -1.23 -12.56 2.30
C GLN A 82 -1.61 -13.83 1.53
N ALA A 83 -2.49 -13.71 0.53
CA ALA A 83 -2.96 -14.84 -0.27
C ALA A 83 -1.90 -15.39 -1.23
N ASN A 84 -0.96 -14.56 -1.70
CA ASN A 84 -0.03 -14.91 -2.79
C ASN A 84 1.45 -14.95 -2.35
N ARG A 85 1.79 -14.65 -1.09
CA ARG A 85 3.19 -14.71 -0.63
C ARG A 85 3.78 -16.13 -0.70
N SER A 86 2.97 -17.17 -0.47
CA SER A 86 3.43 -18.57 -0.47
C SER A 86 3.74 -19.10 -1.87
N ASN A 87 3.09 -18.58 -2.91
CA ASN A 87 3.30 -18.99 -4.31
C ASN A 87 4.19 -18.01 -5.10
N GLN A 88 4.98 -17.19 -4.39
CA GLN A 88 5.88 -16.19 -4.98
C GLN A 88 5.17 -15.23 -5.95
N TYR A 89 3.92 -14.87 -5.64
CA TYR A 89 3.11 -13.96 -6.45
C TYR A 89 2.91 -14.43 -7.88
N ALA A 90 2.71 -15.74 -8.13
CA ALA A 90 2.50 -16.29 -9.46
C ALA A 90 1.39 -15.55 -10.23
N GLN A 91 0.28 -15.25 -9.54
CA GLN A 91 -0.79 -14.39 -10.04
C GLN A 91 -0.45 -12.92 -9.77
N THR A 92 -0.66 -12.04 -10.75
CA THR A 92 -0.50 -10.59 -10.55
C THR A 92 -1.66 -10.00 -9.75
N PHE A 93 -1.44 -8.87 -9.07
CA PHE A 93 -2.51 -8.17 -8.34
C PHE A 93 -3.73 -7.85 -9.21
N SER A 94 -3.51 -7.39 -10.45
CA SER A 94 -4.62 -7.06 -11.37
C SER A 94 -5.41 -8.30 -11.80
N ALA A 95 -4.76 -9.45 -11.96
CA ALA A 95 -5.43 -10.72 -12.23
C ALA A 95 -6.21 -11.21 -11.00
N TRP A 96 -5.59 -11.15 -9.80
CA TRP A 96 -6.25 -11.53 -8.55
C TRP A 96 -7.48 -10.68 -8.25
N VAL A 97 -7.42 -9.36 -8.45
CA VAL A 97 -8.58 -8.47 -8.26
C VAL A 97 -9.75 -8.84 -9.17
N LYS A 98 -9.50 -9.38 -10.37
CA LYS A 98 -10.57 -9.83 -11.27
C LYS A 98 -11.27 -11.11 -10.78
N THR A 99 -10.60 -11.93 -9.97
CA THR A 99 -11.20 -13.16 -9.40
C THR A 99 -11.96 -12.90 -8.10
N GLN A 100 -11.84 -11.71 -7.51
CA GLN A 100 -12.54 -11.28 -6.29
C GLN A 100 -13.86 -10.54 -6.60
N ARG A 101 -14.40 -10.72 -7.81
CA ARG A 101 -15.64 -10.10 -8.30
C ARG A 101 -16.80 -11.07 -8.29
#